data_AF-A0A957ZT81-F1
#
_entry.id   AF-A0A957ZT81-F1
#
_cell.length_a   1.000
_cell.length_b   1.000
_cell.length_c   1.000
_cell.angle_alpha   90.00
_cell.angle_beta   90.00
_cell.angle_gamma   90.00
#
_symmetry.space_group_name_H-M   'P 1'
#
loop_
_entity.id
_entity.type
_entity.pdbx_description
1 polymer ?
#
loop_
_entity_poly.entity_id
_entity_poly.type
_entity_poly.pdbx_seq_one_letter_code
_entity_poly.pdbx_strand_id
1 'polypeptide(L)'
;MMISSLPKTDSIEELARFWDEHDVTDFEDELEEVTDPIFRRADETTIQINLPKQDMEQLRRVADRIGIDHAKLIQEWIHEKLQVA
;
A
#
# COMPACT_ATOMS: atom_id res chain seq x y z
N MET A 1 13.97 -33.40 15.90
CA MET A 1 15.22 -32.74 16.35
C MET A 1 14.80 -31.35 16.77
N MET A 2 15.17 -30.89 17.97
CA MET A 2 14.88 -29.50 18.37
C MET A 2 15.93 -28.59 17.75
N ILE A 3 15.55 -27.85 16.70
CA ILE A 3 16.34 -26.72 16.22
C ILE A 3 16.06 -25.56 17.17
N SER A 4 17.10 -25.02 17.78
CA SER A 4 17.01 -24.04 18.87
C SER A 4 17.22 -22.60 18.42
N SER A 5 17.09 -22.32 17.12
CA SER A 5 17.29 -20.97 16.57
C SER A 5 16.56 -20.77 15.24
N LEU A 6 16.09 -19.55 14.98
CA LEU A 6 15.46 -19.21 13.71
C LEU A 6 16.44 -19.33 12.51
N PRO A 7 15.99 -19.83 11.35
CA PRO A 7 16.83 -19.95 10.16
C PRO A 7 17.21 -18.59 9.58
N LYS A 8 18.47 -18.42 9.21
CA LYS A 8 18.99 -17.20 8.56
C LYS A 8 18.96 -17.35 7.04
N THR A 9 17.76 -17.26 6.46
CA THR A 9 17.53 -17.42 5.03
C THR A 9 16.49 -16.41 4.54
N ASP A 10 16.63 -15.99 3.28
CA ASP A 10 15.65 -15.15 2.58
C ASP A 10 14.74 -15.98 1.65
N SER A 11 14.87 -17.32 1.63
CA SER A 11 14.01 -18.20 0.82
C SER A 11 12.67 -18.44 1.50
N ILE A 12 11.59 -18.07 0.80
CA ILE A 12 10.22 -18.29 1.26
C ILE A 12 9.93 -19.79 1.40
N GLU A 13 10.40 -20.62 0.47
CA GLU A 13 10.18 -22.07 0.47
C GLU A 13 10.85 -22.76 1.67
N GLU A 14 12.03 -22.30 2.06
CA GLU A 14 12.76 -22.83 3.21
C GLU A 14 12.08 -22.45 4.53
N LEU A 15 11.64 -21.19 4.66
CA LEU A 15 10.88 -20.72 5.81
C LEU A 15 9.53 -21.45 5.94
N ALA A 16 8.83 -21.69 4.84
CA ALA A 16 7.58 -22.44 4.84
C ALA A 16 7.77 -23.86 5.39
N ARG A 17 8.79 -24.59 4.89
CA ARG A 17 9.10 -25.94 5.38
C ARG A 17 9.49 -25.94 6.86
N PHE A 18 10.22 -24.92 7.30
CA PHE A 18 10.60 -24.78 8.70
C PHE A 18 9.35 -24.67 9.60
N TRP A 19 8.41 -23.80 9.25
CA TRP A 19 7.17 -23.61 10.01
C TRP A 19 6.15 -24.76 9.88
N ASP A 20 6.24 -25.58 8.83
CA ASP A 20 5.46 -26.82 8.75
C ASP A 20 5.89 -27.85 9.80
N GLU A 21 7.14 -27.78 10.26
CA GLU A 21 7.76 -28.75 11.18
C GLU A 21 7.94 -28.23 12.61
N HIS A 22 7.81 -26.92 12.85
CA HIS A 22 8.12 -26.27 14.14
C HIS A 22 6.98 -25.36 14.61
N ASP A 23 6.75 -25.31 15.93
CA ASP A 23 5.77 -24.41 16.52
C ASP A 23 6.39 -23.03 16.76
N VAL A 24 5.60 -21.97 16.57
CA VAL A 24 6.02 -20.59 16.81
C VAL A 24 6.36 -20.32 18.28
N THR A 25 5.70 -21.03 19.20
CA THR A 25 5.92 -20.89 20.65
C THR A 25 7.31 -21.36 21.08
N ASP A 26 7.99 -22.19 20.28
CA ASP A 26 9.36 -22.64 20.56
C ASP A 26 10.41 -21.53 20.39
N PHE A 27 10.04 -20.39 19.79
CA PHE A 27 10.93 -19.27 19.48
C PHE A 27 10.49 -17.94 20.09
N GLU A 28 9.63 -17.94 21.11
CA GLU A 28 9.12 -16.70 21.74
C GLU A 28 10.24 -15.75 22.20
N ASP A 29 11.35 -16.29 22.71
CA ASP A 29 12.50 -15.49 23.16
C ASP A 29 13.28 -14.80 22.01
N GLU A 30 13.10 -15.26 20.77
CA GLU A 30 13.74 -14.71 19.56
C GLU A 30 12.80 -13.84 18.71
N LEU A 31 11.49 -13.82 19.05
CA LEU A 31 10.47 -13.08 18.31
C LEU A 31 10.06 -11.82 19.05
N GLU A 32 9.84 -10.74 18.30
CA GLU A 32 9.29 -9.49 18.80
C GLU A 32 7.85 -9.34 18.30
N GLU A 33 6.91 -9.05 19.22
CA GLU A 33 5.53 -8.77 18.84
C GLU A 33 5.45 -7.44 18.08
N VAL A 34 5.01 -7.50 16.82
CA VAL A 34 4.74 -6.30 16.03
C VAL A 34 3.34 -5.78 16.40
N THR A 35 3.31 -4.71 17.20
CA THR A 35 2.08 -4.06 17.64
C THR A 35 1.46 -3.13 16.58
N ASP A 36 2.28 -2.66 15.64
CA ASP A 36 1.84 -1.80 14.55
C ASP A 36 1.18 -2.60 13.41
N PRO A 37 0.08 -2.10 12.82
CA PRO A 37 -0.53 -2.73 11.66
C PRO A 37 0.42 -2.66 10.45
N ILE A 38 0.97 -3.81 10.06
CA ILE A 38 1.80 -3.95 8.85
C ILE A 38 0.94 -3.81 7.58
N PHE A 39 -0.31 -4.27 7.65
CA PHE A 39 -1.29 -4.13 6.58
C PHE A 39 -2.25 -2.97 6.89
N ARG A 40 -1.97 -1.79 6.34
CA ARG A 40 -2.93 -0.67 6.36
C ARG A 40 -3.85 -0.78 5.16
N ARG A 41 -5.17 -0.64 5.38
CA ARG A 41 -6.08 -0.30 4.28
C ARG A 41 -5.63 1.06 3.76
N ALA A 42 -5.58 1.24 2.45
CA ALA A 42 -5.24 2.54 1.88
C ALA A 42 -6.17 3.60 2.50
N ASP A 43 -5.60 4.67 3.05
CA ASP A 43 -6.36 5.81 3.61
C ASP A 43 -7.05 6.65 2.51
N GLU A 44 -7.09 6.11 1.29
CA GLU A 44 -7.62 6.76 0.10
C GLU A 44 -9.09 6.40 -0.09
N THR A 45 -9.93 7.42 -0.26
CA THR A 45 -11.34 7.23 -0.63
C THR A 45 -11.53 7.48 -2.12
N THR A 46 -12.18 6.55 -2.82
CA THR A 46 -12.56 6.73 -4.23
C THR A 46 -13.84 7.52 -4.34
N ILE A 47 -13.83 8.60 -5.14
CA ILE A 47 -15.01 9.41 -5.43
C ILE A 47 -15.36 9.22 -6.92
N GLN A 48 -16.61 8.81 -7.20
CA GLN A 48 -17.14 8.77 -8.56
C GLN A 48 -17.87 10.07 -8.86
N ILE A 49 -17.46 10.76 -9.94
CA ILE A 49 -18.02 12.04 -10.36
C ILE A 49 -18.47 11.92 -11.82
N ASN A 50 -19.70 12.32 -12.11
CA ASN A 50 -20.20 12.42 -13.48
C ASN A 50 -19.84 13.80 -14.05
N LEU A 51 -18.92 13.81 -15.01
CA LEU A 51 -18.52 15.02 -15.72
C LEU A 51 -19.06 15.00 -17.16
N PRO A 52 -19.53 16.14 -17.71
CA PRO A 52 -19.86 16.24 -19.12
C PRO A 52 -18.67 15.81 -19.98
N LYS A 53 -18.94 15.16 -21.13
CA LYS A 53 -17.88 14.68 -22.03
C LYS A 53 -16.91 15.78 -22.44
N GLN A 54 -17.44 16.98 -22.72
CA GLN A 54 -16.64 18.13 -23.10
C GLN A 54 -15.63 18.54 -22.01
N ASP A 55 -16.04 18.49 -20.74
CA ASP A 55 -15.20 18.88 -19.60
C ASP A 55 -14.11 17.85 -19.36
N MET A 56 -14.42 16.56 -19.51
CA MET A 56 -13.43 15.47 -19.46
C MET A 56 -12.37 15.60 -20.56
N GLU A 57 -12.78 15.96 -21.78
CA GLU A 57 -11.83 16.18 -22.87
C GLU A 57 -10.94 17.40 -22.61
N GLN A 58 -11.50 18.48 -22.06
CA GLN A 58 -10.71 19.66 -21.68
C GLN A 58 -9.72 19.33 -20.57
N LEU A 59 -10.15 18.64 -19.53
CA LEU A 59 -9.29 18.18 -18.43
C LEU A 59 -8.12 17.36 -18.97
N ARG A 60 -8.39 16.39 -19.83
CA ARG A 60 -7.35 15.54 -20.43
C ARG A 60 -6.35 16.36 -21.24
N ARG A 61 -6.82 17.30 -22.07
CA ARG A 61 -5.93 18.21 -22.82
C ARG A 61 -5.04 19.05 -21.92
N VAL A 62 -5.56 19.52 -20.79
CA VAL A 62 -4.78 20.29 -19.80
C VAL A 62 -3.75 19.39 -19.14
N ALA A 63 -4.14 18.20 -18.69
CA ALA A 63 -3.27 17.22 -18.05
C ALA A 63 -2.14 16.78 -18.99
N ASP A 64 -2.46 16.48 -20.26
CA ASP A 64 -1.49 16.09 -21.30
C ASP A 64 -0.47 17.21 -21.55
N ARG A 65 -0.90 18.48 -21.58
CA ARG A 65 0.01 19.63 -21.75
C ARG A 65 0.97 19.82 -20.57
N ILE A 66 0.53 19.45 -19.37
CA ILE A 66 1.33 19.53 -18.14
C ILE A 66 2.17 18.25 -17.96
N GLY A 67 1.85 17.17 -18.67
CA GLY A 67 2.55 15.89 -18.61
C GLY A 67 2.16 15.04 -17.39
N ILE A 68 0.96 15.23 -16.85
CA ILE A 68 0.45 14.47 -15.69
C ILE A 68 -0.86 13.75 -16.05
N ASP A 69 -1.23 12.76 -15.24
CA ASP A 69 -2.53 12.11 -15.38
C ASP A 69 -3.68 13.05 -14.96
N HIS A 70 -4.82 12.93 -15.63
CA HIS A 70 -6.01 13.73 -15.37
C HIS A 70 -6.58 13.54 -13.95
N ALA A 71 -6.50 12.36 -13.35
CA ALA A 71 -6.94 12.13 -11.98
C ALA A 71 -5.99 12.82 -10.98
N LYS A 72 -4.68 12.82 -11.26
CA LYS A 72 -3.69 13.57 -10.47
C LYS A 72 -3.95 15.08 -10.54
N LEU A 73 -4.27 15.61 -11.72
CA LEU A 73 -4.64 17.03 -11.88
C LEU A 73 -5.87 17.40 -11.05
N ILE A 74 -6.91 16.55 -11.04
CA ILE A 74 -8.09 16.74 -10.19
C ILE A 74 -7.69 16.76 -8.70
N GLN A 75 -6.84 15.82 -8.28
CA GLN A 75 -6.37 15.73 -6.90
C GLN A 75 -5.65 17.02 -6.48
N GLU A 76 -4.75 17.54 -7.30
CA GLU A 76 -4.01 18.79 -7.04
C GLU A 76 -4.96 19.98 -6.91
N TRP A 77 -5.95 20.11 -7.80
CA TRP A 77 -6.94 21.19 -7.71
C TRP A 77 -7.81 21.10 -6.46
N ILE A 78 -8.23 19.90 -6.06
CA ILE A 78 -8.98 19.71 -4.81
C ILE A 78 -8.13 20.15 -3.62
N HIS A 79 -6.86 19.74 -3.56
CA HIS A 79 -5.95 20.15 -2.48
C HIS A 79 -5.73 21.66 -2.44
N GLU A 80 -5.50 22.29 -3.59
CA GLU A 80 -5.35 23.75 -3.68
C GLU A 80 -6.57 24.49 -3.12
N LYS A 81 -7.79 24.04 -3.44
CA LYS A 81 -9.02 24.70 -2.97
C LYS A 81 -9.31 24.42 -1.50
N LEU A 82 -8.96 23.25 -0.98
CA LEU A 82 -9.10 22.94 0.44
C LEU A 82 -8.09 23.69 1.32
N GLN A 83 -6.90 24.02 0.80
CA GLN A 83 -5.90 24.80 1.53
C GLN A 83 -6.26 26.30 1.66
N VAL A 84 -7.11 26.80 0.77
CA VAL A 84 -7.55 28.21 0.75
C VAL A 84 -8.87 28.41 1.52
N ALA A 85 -9.57 27.32 1.85
CA ALA A 85 -10.90 27.32 2.49
C ALA A 85 -10.83 27.48 4.02
#